data_AF-S8C258-F1
#
_entry.id   AF-S8C258-F1
#
_cell.length_a   1.000
_cell.length_b   1.000
_cell.length_c   1.000
_cell.angle_alpha   90.00
_cell.angle_beta   90.00
_cell.angle_gamma   90.00
#
_symmetry.space_group_name_H-M   'P 1'
#
loop_
_entity.id
_entity.type
_entity.pdbx_description
1 polymer ?
#
loop_
_entity_poly.entity_id
_entity_poly.type
_entity_poly.pdbx_seq_one_letter_code
_entity_poly.pdbx_strand_id
1 'polypeptide(L)'
;MEIGVKKEEQIHHESETKYGGGKEQLDHESETKYGGGGWRAIRYILGNESFEKLASMSLIANITVYLRTKYNLSGIILVNIVTIWSGTTNVSSIGGAILSDAFLGRFRTLLFGTICSLLVSIPLP
;
A
#
# COMPACT_ATOMS: atom_id res chain seq x y z
N MET A 1 -61.57 30.40 -12.57
CA MET A 1 -60.26 31.04 -12.36
C MET A 1 -59.53 30.33 -11.21
N GLU A 2 -59.41 29.00 -11.28
CA GLU A 2 -58.81 28.15 -10.24
C GLU A 2 -57.88 27.07 -10.83
N ILE A 3 -57.76 27.00 -12.15
CA ILE A 3 -56.90 26.02 -12.85
C ILE A 3 -55.46 26.56 -13.03
N GLY A 4 -55.23 27.84 -12.71
CA GLY A 4 -53.94 28.53 -12.85
C GLY A 4 -53.15 28.69 -11.54
N VAL A 5 -53.77 28.50 -10.37
CA VAL A 5 -53.10 28.71 -9.06
C VAL A 5 -52.54 27.40 -8.48
N LYS A 6 -53.08 26.24 -8.87
CA LYS A 6 -52.52 24.91 -8.50
C LYS A 6 -51.22 24.54 -9.21
N LYS A 7 -50.75 25.34 -10.17
CA LYS A 7 -49.55 25.05 -10.98
C LYS A 7 -48.30 25.82 -10.55
N GLU A 8 -48.40 26.70 -9.56
CA GLU A 8 -47.27 27.55 -9.13
C GLU A 8 -46.82 27.25 -7.69
N GLU A 9 -47.68 26.67 -6.84
CA GLU A 9 -47.29 26.19 -5.49
C GLU A 9 -46.53 24.84 -5.52
N GLN A 10 -46.52 24.14 -6.66
CA GLN A 10 -45.73 22.91 -6.88
C GLN A 10 -44.34 23.17 -7.48
N ILE A 11 -44.01 24.41 -7.86
CA ILE A 11 -42.74 24.74 -8.52
C ILE A 11 -41.72 25.35 -7.54
N HIS A 12 -42.15 25.79 -6.35
CA HIS A 12 -41.26 26.47 -5.40
C HIS A 12 -40.86 25.67 -4.15
N HIS A 13 -41.26 24.40 -4.06
CA HIS A 13 -40.85 23.52 -2.94
C HIS A 13 -40.05 22.28 -3.40
N GLU A 14 -39.77 22.14 -4.70
CA GLU A 14 -39.01 21.03 -5.32
C GLU A 14 -37.73 21.50 -6.02
N SER A 15 -37.10 22.58 -5.57
CA SER A 15 -35.81 23.06 -6.10
C SER A 15 -34.69 23.17 -5.06
N GLU A 16 -34.90 22.77 -3.80
CA GLU A 16 -33.85 22.82 -2.75
C GLU A 16 -33.48 21.46 -2.10
N THR A 17 -33.89 20.32 -2.68
CA THR A 17 -33.48 18.97 -2.20
C THR A 17 -32.69 18.16 -3.23
N LYS A 18 -32.15 18.81 -4.27
CA LYS A 18 -31.26 18.21 -5.28
C LYS A 18 -29.79 18.61 -5.12
N TYR A 19 -29.32 18.77 -3.89
CA TYR A 19 -27.93 18.58 -3.49
C TYR A 19 -27.86 17.40 -2.51
N GLY A 20 -28.12 16.21 -3.03
CA GLY A 20 -28.08 14.98 -2.27
C GLY A 20 -27.50 13.85 -3.12
N GLY A 21 -26.35 13.34 -2.70
CA GLY A 21 -25.90 12.01 -3.11
C GLY A 21 -24.93 11.96 -4.28
N GLY A 22 -23.71 12.42 -4.05
CA GLY A 22 -22.53 11.98 -4.79
C GLY A 22 -21.52 11.41 -3.79
N LYS A 23 -21.89 10.35 -3.07
CA LYS A 23 -20.97 9.62 -2.20
C LYS A 23 -19.91 8.96 -3.08
N GLU A 24 -18.71 9.50 -3.03
CA GLU A 24 -17.48 8.85 -3.50
C GLU A 24 -17.41 7.47 -2.85
N GLN A 25 -17.68 6.47 -3.68
CA GLN A 25 -17.76 5.08 -3.34
C GLN A 25 -16.33 4.55 -3.18
N LEU A 26 -15.77 4.76 -1.98
CA LEU A 26 -14.56 4.07 -1.48
C LEU A 26 -14.98 3.05 -0.40
N ASP A 27 -15.97 2.23 -0.72
CA ASP A 27 -16.27 0.99 -0.03
C ASP A 27 -16.01 -0.15 -1.02
N HIS A 28 -14.72 -0.47 -1.19
CA HIS A 28 -14.38 -1.86 -1.46
C HIS A 28 -14.68 -2.65 -0.19
N GLU A 29 -15.98 -2.88 0.02
CA GLU A 29 -16.55 -3.91 0.87
C GLU A 29 -15.87 -5.22 0.46
N SER A 30 -14.83 -5.58 1.19
CA SER A 30 -14.34 -6.95 1.22
C SER A 30 -15.40 -7.77 1.94
N GLU A 31 -16.45 -8.18 1.20
CA GLU A 31 -17.28 -9.32 1.56
C GLU A 31 -16.40 -10.58 1.56
N THR A 32 -15.57 -10.68 2.59
CA THR A 32 -14.96 -11.94 2.96
C THR A 32 -16.08 -12.76 3.58
N LYS A 33 -16.58 -13.74 2.83
CA LYS A 33 -17.35 -14.83 3.42
C LYS A 33 -16.48 -15.45 4.50
N TYR A 34 -16.73 -15.09 5.76
CA TYR A 34 -16.05 -15.61 6.94
C TYR A 34 -16.48 -17.07 7.18
N GLY A 35 -16.04 -17.97 6.31
CA GLY A 35 -15.97 -19.39 6.63
C GLY A 35 -14.77 -19.64 7.54
N GLY A 36 -14.95 -19.59 8.86
CA GLY A 36 -14.12 -20.24 9.89
C GLY A 36 -12.58 -20.07 9.94
N GLY A 37 -11.96 -19.33 9.01
CA GLY A 37 -10.50 -19.27 8.83
C GLY A 37 -9.85 -17.92 9.18
N GLY A 38 -10.64 -16.88 9.45
CA GLY A 38 -10.16 -15.51 9.63
C GLY A 38 -9.09 -15.37 10.72
N TRP A 39 -9.24 -16.07 11.85
CA TRP A 39 -8.30 -16.01 12.97
C TRP A 39 -6.91 -16.58 12.68
N ARG A 40 -6.78 -17.48 11.69
CA ARG A 40 -5.45 -17.93 11.23
C ARG A 40 -4.81 -16.88 10.34
N ALA A 41 -5.56 -16.34 9.38
CA ALA A 41 -5.08 -15.27 8.50
C ALA A 41 -4.64 -14.04 9.32
N ILE A 42 -5.46 -13.56 10.25
CA ILE A 42 -5.19 -12.38 11.08
C ILE A 42 -3.84 -12.47 11.79
N ARG A 43 -3.46 -13.65 12.33
CA ARG A 43 -2.17 -13.83 13.00
C ARG A 43 -0.99 -13.70 12.04
N TYR A 44 -1.11 -14.18 10.81
CA TYR A 44 -0.08 -14.05 9.80
C TYR A 44 0.06 -12.61 9.29
N ILE A 45 -1.06 -11.91 9.04
CA ILE A 45 -1.04 -10.51 8.62
C ILE A 45 -0.43 -9.65 9.74
N LEU A 46 -0.88 -9.84 10.98
CA LEU A 46 -0.37 -9.08 12.12
C LEU A 46 1.12 -9.35 12.35
N GLY A 47 1.54 -10.62 12.25
CA GLY A 47 2.95 -11.00 12.36
C GLY A 47 3.81 -10.33 11.29
N ASN A 48 3.37 -10.33 10.03
CA ASN A 48 4.07 -9.66 8.93
C ASN A 48 4.19 -8.14 9.17
N GLU A 49 3.06 -7.48 9.45
CA GLU A 49 3.01 -6.04 9.70
C GLU A 49 3.92 -5.63 10.88
N SER A 50 3.87 -6.41 11.96
CA SER A 50 4.70 -6.17 13.14
C SER A 50 6.17 -6.35 12.83
N PHE A 51 6.52 -7.41 12.10
CA PHE A 51 7.90 -7.72 11.74
C PHE A 51 8.49 -6.68 10.80
N GLU A 52 7.73 -6.21 9.81
CA GLU A 52 8.16 -5.17 8.89
C GLU A 52 8.46 -3.86 9.64
N LYS A 53 7.54 -3.43 10.52
CA LYS A 53 7.75 -2.24 11.36
C LYS A 53 8.93 -2.39 12.30
N LEU A 54 9.06 -3.55 12.96
CA LEU A 54 10.15 -3.83 13.89
C LEU A 54 11.50 -3.84 13.18
N ALA A 55 11.60 -4.51 12.03
CA ALA A 55 12.83 -4.58 11.24
C ALA A 55 13.26 -3.18 10.78
N SER A 56 12.32 -2.37 10.28
CA SER A 56 12.58 -0.99 9.86
C SER A 56 13.07 -0.12 11.02
N MET A 57 12.39 -0.17 12.18
CA MET A 57 12.78 0.59 13.38
C MET A 57 14.13 0.13 13.95
N SER A 58 14.40 -1.18 13.96
CA SER A 58 15.65 -1.74 14.47
C SER A 58 16.84 -1.33 13.59
N LEU A 59 16.67 -1.44 12.27
CA LEU A 59 17.69 -1.11 11.29
C LEU A 59 18.03 0.39 11.37
N ILE A 60 17.03 1.27 11.36
CA ILE A 60 17.28 2.72 11.44
C ILE A 60 17.90 3.11 12.79
N ALA A 61 17.51 2.47 13.90
CA ALA A 61 18.07 2.72 15.22
C ALA A 61 19.56 2.36 15.28
N ASN A 62 19.95 1.18 14.77
CA ASN A 62 21.34 0.75 14.76
C ASN A 62 22.20 1.69 13.88
N ILE A 63 21.74 1.99 12.67
CA ILE A 63 22.45 2.88 11.74
C ILE A 63 22.61 4.28 12.35
N THR A 64 21.55 4.83 12.96
CA THR A 64 21.58 6.15 13.59
C THR A 64 22.59 6.22 14.74
N VAL A 65 22.65 5.19 15.59
CA VAL A 65 23.61 5.12 16.69
C VAL A 65 25.03 4.98 16.15
N TYR A 66 25.26 4.14 15.14
CA TYR A 66 26.56 3.94 14.54
C TYR A 66 27.11 5.22 13.88
N LEU A 67 26.27 5.91 13.10
CA LEU A 67 26.59 7.20 12.47
C LEU A 67 26.89 8.29 13.51
N ARG A 68 26.13 8.33 14.61
CA ARG A 68 26.39 9.26 15.71
C ARG A 68 27.73 8.94 16.41
N THR A 69 27.98 7.68 16.76
CA THR A 69 29.08 7.31 17.68
C THR A 69 30.42 7.12 16.97
N LYS A 70 30.44 6.49 15.80
CA LYS A 70 31.68 6.21 15.06
C LYS A 70 32.04 7.32 14.09
N TYR A 71 31.05 7.87 13.39
CA TYR A 71 31.27 8.93 12.40
C TYR A 71 31.13 10.35 12.98
N ASN A 72 30.74 10.49 14.26
CA ASN A 72 30.56 11.79 14.95
C ASN A 72 29.78 12.80 14.09
N LEU A 73 28.77 12.33 13.35
CA LEU A 73 27.99 13.19 12.48
C LEU A 73 27.18 14.19 13.32
N SER A 74 27.14 15.43 12.85
CA SER A 74 26.30 16.48 13.43
C SER A 74 24.82 16.09 13.33
N GLY A 75 24.03 16.45 14.35
CA GLY A 75 22.61 16.09 14.42
C GLY A 75 21.82 16.51 13.17
N ILE A 76 22.19 17.62 12.54
CA ILE A 76 21.57 18.11 11.29
C ILE A 76 21.78 17.11 10.14
N ILE A 77 22.99 16.57 9.99
CA ILE A 77 23.31 15.58 8.96
C ILE A 77 22.57 14.27 9.25
N LEU A 78 22.54 13.84 10.52
CA LEU A 78 21.86 12.63 10.95
C LEU A 78 20.35 12.68 10.61
N VAL A 79 19.69 13.80 10.88
CA VAL A 79 18.28 14.01 10.54
C VAL A 79 18.07 13.95 9.03
N ASN A 80 18.95 14.57 8.24
CA ASN A 80 18.86 14.50 6.78
C ASN A 80 18.91 13.06 6.26
N ILE A 81 19.81 12.22 6.81
CA ILE A 81 19.88 10.78 6.46
C ILE A 81 18.57 10.07 6.80
N VAL A 82 17.97 10.33 7.97
CA VAL A 82 16.69 9.73 8.36
C VAL A 82 15.55 10.20 7.46
N THR A 83 15.54 11.47 7.04
CA THR A 83 14.55 12.00 6.09
C THR A 83 14.70 11.36 4.71
N ILE A 84 15.93 11.19 4.21
CA ILE A 84 16.21 10.50 2.95
C ILE A 84 15.79 9.03 3.04
N TRP A 85 16.04 8.37 4.18
CA TRP A 85 15.57 7.01 4.43
C TRP A 85 14.04 6.91 4.34
N SER A 86 13.31 7.82 5.01
CA SER A 86 11.85 7.89 4.95
C SER A 86 11.33 8.16 3.53
N GLY A 87 11.98 9.06 2.78
CA GLY A 87 11.69 9.27 1.36
C GLY A 87 11.89 8.01 0.53
N THR A 88 12.99 7.29 0.79
CA THR A 88 13.35 6.05 0.10
C THR A 88 12.33 4.94 0.39
N THR A 89 11.83 4.80 1.62
CA THR A 89 10.78 3.80 1.94
C THR A 89 9.49 4.06 1.17
N ASN A 90 9.10 5.32 0.97
CA ASN A 90 7.92 5.66 0.16
C ASN A 90 8.14 5.32 -1.32
N VAL A 91 9.30 5.67 -1.88
CA VAL A 91 9.65 5.32 -3.27
C VAL A 91 9.77 3.80 -3.44
N SER A 92 10.32 3.09 -2.45
CA SER A 92 10.43 1.64 -2.43
C SER A 92 9.06 0.96 -2.45
N SER A 93 8.04 1.54 -1.82
CA SER A 93 6.67 1.03 -1.91
C SER A 93 6.12 1.12 -3.33
N ILE A 94 6.33 2.26 -4.02
CA ILE A 94 5.94 2.46 -5.42
C ILE A 94 6.72 1.50 -6.33
N GLY A 95 8.03 1.40 -6.12
CA GLY A 95 8.90 0.45 -6.82
C GLY A 95 8.46 -1.00 -6.60
N GLY A 96 8.07 -1.34 -5.37
CA GLY A 96 7.53 -2.63 -4.98
C GLY A 96 6.18 -2.93 -5.65
N ALA A 97 5.32 -1.92 -5.85
CA ALA A 97 4.07 -2.07 -6.59
C ALA A 97 4.34 -2.39 -8.07
N ILE A 98 5.21 -1.60 -8.73
CA ILE A 98 5.62 -1.86 -10.12
C ILE A 98 6.28 -3.23 -10.25
N LEU A 99 7.13 -3.58 -9.29
CA LEU A 99 7.80 -4.88 -9.23
C LEU A 99 6.77 -6.00 -9.05
N SER A 100 5.81 -5.84 -8.15
CA SER A 100 4.71 -6.81 -7.94
C SER A 100 3.89 -7.01 -9.21
N ASP A 101 3.54 -5.93 -9.91
CA ASP A 101 2.79 -5.97 -11.16
C ASP A 101 3.56 -6.68 -12.29
N ALA A 102 4.88 -6.47 -12.37
CA ALA A 102 5.75 -7.21 -13.28
C ALA A 102 5.93 -8.69 -12.86
N PHE A 103 5.89 -8.97 -11.55
CA PHE A 103 6.18 -10.29 -10.99
C PHE A 103 5.01 -11.27 -11.07
N LEU A 104 3.77 -10.78 -10.95
CA LEU A 104 2.56 -11.60 -10.99
C LEU A 104 2.28 -12.23 -12.37
N GLY A 105 2.85 -11.69 -13.47
CA GLY A 105 2.64 -12.20 -14.83
C GLY A 105 3.86 -12.83 -15.53
N ARG A 106 5.08 -12.32 -15.31
CA ARG A 106 6.26 -12.72 -16.12
C ARG A 106 7.45 -13.23 -15.31
N PHE A 107 7.58 -12.84 -14.04
CA PHE A 107 8.74 -13.21 -13.24
C PHE A 107 8.77 -14.70 -12.87
N ARG A 108 7.63 -15.35 -12.66
CA ARG A 108 7.57 -16.80 -12.47
C ARG A 108 8.14 -17.55 -13.67
N THR A 109 7.82 -17.11 -14.89
CA THR A 109 8.30 -17.72 -16.13
C THR A 109 9.76 -17.37 -16.40
N LEU A 110 10.19 -16.14 -16.08
CA LEU A 110 11.60 -15.73 -16.18
C LEU A 110 12.49 -16.46 -15.18
N LEU A 111 12.05 -16.61 -13.94
CA LEU A 111 12.79 -17.28 -12.87
C LEU A 111 12.84 -18.80 -13.12
N PHE A 112 11.73 -19.40 -13.54
CA PHE A 112 11.74 -20.80 -13.97
C PHE A 112 12.60 -21.00 -15.22
N GLY A 113 12.49 -20.10 -16.21
CA GLY A 113 13.31 -20.12 -17.43
C GLY A 113 14.80 -19.98 -17.15
N THR A 114 15.19 -19.07 -16.25
CA THR A 114 16.59 -18.90 -15.84
C THR A 114 17.11 -20.08 -15.04
N ILE A 115 16.33 -20.63 -14.09
CA ILE A 115 16.73 -21.83 -13.35
C ILE A 115 16.85 -23.04 -14.29
N CYS A 116 15.89 -23.26 -15.19
CA CYS A 116 15.97 -24.33 -16.19
C CYS A 116 17.17 -24.14 -17.11
N SER A 117 17.44 -22.92 -17.58
CA SER A 117 18.59 -22.65 -18.45
C SER A 117 19.93 -22.86 -17.73
N LEU A 118 20.02 -22.53 -16.43
CA LEU A 118 21.21 -22.81 -15.61
C LEU A 118 21.41 -24.30 -15.34
N LEU A 119 20.34 -25.05 -15.07
CA LEU A 119 20.42 -26.50 -14.88
C LEU A 119 20.79 -27.25 -16.17
N VAL A 120 20.25 -26.82 -17.31
CA VAL A 120 20.61 -27.38 -18.64
C VAL A 120 22.04 -27.04 -19.02
N SER A 121 22.55 -25.88 -18.61
CA SER A 121 23.90 -25.42 -18.94
C SER A 121 25.01 -26.04 -18.08
N ILE A 122 24.70 -26.88 -17.08
CA ILE A 122 25.71 -27.66 -16.35
C ILE A 122 25.96 -28.94 -17.15
N PRO A 123 27.04 -29.04 -17.94
CA PRO A 123 27.41 -30.27 -18.61
C PRO A 123 28.12 -31.13 -17.56
N LEU A 124 27.49 -32.23 -17.17
CA LEU A 124 28.17 -33.26 -16.39
C LEU A 124 29.32 -33.86 -17.23
N PRO A 125 30.56 -33.94 -16.71
CA PRO A 125 31.63 -34.75 -17.30
C PRO A 125 31.43 -36.25 -17.07
#